data_AF-A0ABD2Q587-F1
#
_entry.id   AF-A0ABD2Q587-F1
#
_cell.length_a   1.000
_cell.length_b   1.000
_cell.length_c   1.000
_cell.angle_alpha   90.00
_cell.angle_beta   90.00
_cell.angle_gamma   90.00
#
_symmetry.space_group_name_H-M   'P 1'
#
loop_
_entity.id
_entity.type
_entity.pdbx_description
1 polymer ?
#
loop_
_entity_poly.entity_id
_entity_poly.type
_entity_poly.pdbx_seq_one_letter_code
_entity_poly.pdbx_strand_id
1 'polypeptide(L)'
;RVFKTDCVDGIYNITTVYFTKGLAGRCQQMSYCKEESCLKPEEQCKCRVFGQPNYITFDNNMLLFSGSCSYILAQHSDPVDPSCNFIVVGVNKESQYGSKHLEQIDIRLGQNPTVLLGKDRQVTVENTAKSVPIKLADGSVIFNVGRYVRFESQKCGLRVAFDGVSSLTISAPKSKYSGKLSGICGNCNGVKDDFVTRDGKQIPPSEDRAELLAKSWVSDRHTCSSEKDFTHVANFCKDDLSYRSKVEANVEYCGLFLNTTHGPFKSCLDQLDSSLLHKTCVREFCMVPATSKVSDKARCESLKSLEEMCIEKKHEIDSIWRDAYKCPISCGSNMVHTKKVPSCPETCESHLFGASAPCHTDLEVPGCKCRSGFVLDGNKCVAPEKCRCLDRCEDQVNAEKCKKWVTDGRCTEFPEMMKNSCAFSCGFCNKTRRSKSFFEIVFLLQIKINAWTEQVWINASISATRASAKRNSTTTCVALPATLTRVVS
;
A
#
# COMPACT_ATOMS: atom_id res chain seq x y z
N ARG A 1 17.95 1.26 -29.96
CA ARG A 1 17.95 1.32 -28.47
C ARG A 1 18.07 2.77 -28.07
N VAL A 2 17.27 3.24 -27.11
CA VAL A 2 17.31 4.62 -26.61
C VAL A 2 17.85 4.57 -25.18
N PHE A 3 18.87 5.37 -24.88
CA PHE A 3 19.45 5.53 -23.56
C PHE A 3 19.21 6.96 -23.12
N LYS A 4 18.72 7.16 -21.89
CA LYS A 4 18.45 8.47 -21.30
C LYS A 4 19.33 8.63 -20.08
N THR A 5 20.11 9.71 -19.99
CA THR A 5 20.92 10.01 -18.80
C THR A 5 20.05 10.64 -17.71
N ASP A 6 20.61 10.70 -16.50
CA ASP A 6 20.02 11.49 -15.42
C ASP A 6 19.98 12.98 -15.78
N CYS A 7 19.01 13.70 -15.20
CA CYS A 7 18.91 15.14 -15.29
C CYS A 7 20.03 15.79 -14.47
N VAL A 8 20.99 16.44 -15.15
CA VAL A 8 22.08 17.19 -14.53
C VAL A 8 21.95 18.63 -14.99
N ASP A 9 21.87 19.57 -14.04
CA ASP A 9 21.68 21.00 -14.29
C ASP A 9 20.53 21.36 -15.23
N GLY A 10 19.45 20.56 -15.17
CA GLY A 10 18.26 20.78 -15.98
C GLY A 10 18.37 20.27 -17.41
N ILE A 11 19.31 19.36 -17.70
CA ILE A 11 19.47 18.72 -19.01
C ILE A 11 19.62 17.20 -18.85
N TYR A 12 18.94 16.40 -19.67
CA TYR A 12 19.30 14.99 -19.88
C TYR A 12 19.69 14.77 -21.34
N ASN A 13 20.57 13.79 -21.57
CA ASN A 13 21.01 13.38 -22.89
C ASN A 13 20.26 12.11 -23.30
N ILE A 14 19.62 12.15 -24.47
CA ILE A 14 19.04 10.98 -25.12
C ILE A 14 20.01 10.49 -26.20
N THR A 15 20.57 9.30 -26.00
CA THR A 15 21.36 8.60 -27.02
C THR A 15 20.50 7.55 -27.71
N THR A 16 20.18 7.78 -28.97
CA THR A 16 19.48 6.80 -29.83
C THR A 16 20.50 6.04 -30.65
N VAL A 17 20.64 4.76 -30.36
CA VAL A 17 21.48 3.82 -31.11
C VAL A 17 20.62 3.05 -32.10
N TYR A 18 20.94 3.12 -33.38
CA TYR A 18 20.30 2.35 -34.45
C TYR A 18 21.35 1.54 -35.21
N PHE A 19 20.92 0.40 -35.74
CA PHE A 19 21.77 -0.49 -36.53
C PHE A 19 21.31 -0.44 -37.96
N THR A 20 22.21 -0.11 -38.88
CA THR A 20 21.95 -0.12 -40.32
C THR A 20 22.64 -1.34 -40.92
N LYS A 21 22.00 -2.01 -41.87
CA LYS A 21 22.59 -3.13 -42.59
C LYS A 21 23.13 -2.61 -43.92
N GLY A 22 24.45 -2.65 -44.10
CA GLY A 22 25.08 -2.25 -45.34
C GLY A 22 24.83 -3.26 -46.47
N LEU A 23 25.11 -2.86 -47.71
CA LEU A 23 24.91 -3.68 -48.93
C LEU A 23 25.65 -5.04 -48.87
N ALA A 24 26.77 -5.12 -48.16
CA ALA A 24 27.52 -6.37 -47.94
C ALA A 24 27.00 -7.23 -46.77
N GLY A 25 25.82 -6.92 -46.21
CA GLY A 25 25.17 -7.69 -45.16
C GLY A 25 25.70 -7.47 -43.74
N ARG A 26 26.72 -6.63 -43.54
CA ARG A 26 27.25 -6.28 -42.22
C ARG A 26 26.40 -5.21 -41.54
N CYS A 27 26.08 -5.41 -40.27
CA CYS A 27 25.41 -4.40 -39.45
C CYS A 27 26.42 -3.38 -38.92
N GLN A 28 26.17 -2.08 -39.16
CA GLN A 28 26.90 -0.98 -38.56
C GLN A 28 26.05 -0.33 -37.46
N GLN A 29 26.67 -0.05 -36.32
CA GLN A 29 26.05 0.69 -35.23
C GLN A 29 26.24 2.19 -35.47
N MET A 30 25.16 2.95 -35.38
CA MET A 30 25.17 4.41 -35.40
C MET A 30 24.48 4.93 -34.14
N SER A 31 24.93 6.07 -33.63
CA SER A 31 24.36 6.71 -32.45
C SER A 31 24.12 8.19 -32.69
N TYR A 32 22.95 8.68 -32.28
CA TYR A 32 22.57 10.08 -32.29
C TYR A 32 22.29 10.53 -30.86
N CYS A 33 22.94 11.61 -30.41
CA CYS A 33 22.72 12.20 -29.09
C CYS A 33 21.93 13.49 -29.23
N LYS A 34 20.87 13.64 -28.42
CA LYS A 34 20.05 14.86 -28.32
C LYS A 34 20.01 15.32 -26.86
N GLU A 35 20.26 16.60 -26.64
CA GLU A 35 20.06 17.23 -25.34
C GLU A 35 18.61 17.72 -25.22
N GLU A 36 17.96 17.46 -24.09
CA GLU A 36 16.65 18.02 -23.79
C GLU A 36 16.63 18.59 -22.38
N SER A 37 15.96 19.73 -22.23
CA SER A 37 15.75 20.36 -20.93
C SER A 37 14.85 19.49 -20.06
N CYS A 38 15.28 19.25 -18.83
CA CYS A 38 14.48 18.64 -17.78
C CYS A 38 14.28 19.60 -16.62
N LEU A 39 13.13 19.47 -15.97
CA LEU A 39 12.92 20.10 -14.68
C LEU A 39 13.89 19.46 -13.69
N LYS A 40 14.67 20.29 -12.98
CA LYS A 40 15.46 19.84 -11.84
C LYS A 40 14.50 19.10 -10.88
N PRO A 41 14.84 17.90 -10.40
CA PRO A 41 13.99 17.18 -9.47
C PRO A 41 13.65 18.09 -8.29
N GLU A 42 12.35 18.26 -8.00
CA GLU A 42 11.91 19.09 -6.90
C GLU A 42 12.46 18.55 -5.58
N GLU A 43 13.20 19.38 -4.84
CA GLU A 43 13.69 19.04 -3.51
C GLU A 43 12.51 18.67 -2.59
N GLN A 44 12.69 17.61 -1.80
CA GLN A 44 11.67 17.12 -0.89
C GLN A 44 12.12 17.33 0.55
N CYS A 45 11.23 17.86 1.39
CA CYS A 45 11.30 17.64 2.82
C CYS A 45 11.10 16.15 3.06
N LYS A 46 12.07 15.45 3.66
CA LYS A 46 11.96 14.01 3.91
C LYS A 46 12.32 13.61 5.33
N CYS A 47 11.35 13.04 6.05
CA CYS A 47 11.50 12.50 7.39
C CYS A 47 11.43 10.97 7.34
N ARG A 48 12.23 10.30 8.17
CA ARG A 48 12.28 8.83 8.25
C ARG A 48 12.11 8.36 9.69
N VAL A 49 11.39 7.27 9.86
CA VAL A 49 11.33 6.50 11.12
C VAL A 49 11.70 5.07 10.82
N PHE A 50 12.52 4.44 11.66
CA PHE A 50 12.93 3.03 11.47
C PHE A 50 13.38 2.41 12.79
N GLY A 51 13.35 1.07 12.87
CA GLY A 51 13.79 0.34 14.06
C GLY A 51 12.86 0.56 15.26
N GLN A 52 13.44 0.61 16.46
CA GLN A 52 12.79 0.94 17.73
C GLN A 52 12.87 2.44 17.96
N PRO A 53 11.76 3.14 17.67
CA PRO A 53 11.73 4.11 16.59
C PRO A 53 12.85 5.15 16.72
N ASN A 54 13.72 5.18 15.71
CA ASN A 54 14.71 6.24 15.49
C ASN A 54 14.14 7.19 14.44
N TYR A 55 14.23 8.49 14.68
CA TYR A 55 13.67 9.51 13.80
C TYR A 55 14.79 10.32 13.16
N ILE A 56 14.74 10.47 11.84
CA ILE A 56 15.53 11.46 11.10
C ILE A 56 14.55 12.54 10.63
N THR A 57 14.73 13.76 11.13
CA THR A 57 13.91 14.93 10.80
C THR A 57 14.06 15.34 9.33
N PHE A 58 13.23 16.28 8.88
CA PHE A 58 13.33 16.85 7.53
C PHE A 58 14.70 17.49 7.25
N ASP A 59 15.36 18.02 8.28
CA ASP A 59 16.67 18.68 8.20
C ASP A 59 17.84 17.75 8.58
N ASN A 60 17.59 16.43 8.57
CA ASN A 60 18.56 15.37 8.86
C ASN A 60 19.15 15.44 10.29
N ASN A 61 18.35 15.87 11.26
CA ASN A 61 18.65 15.74 12.67
C ASN A 61 18.13 14.38 13.18
N MET A 62 18.88 13.73 14.07
CA MET A 62 18.46 12.44 14.63
C MET A 62 17.84 12.64 16.00
N LEU A 63 16.66 12.09 16.20
CA LEU A 63 15.96 12.10 17.47
C LEU A 63 15.89 10.67 17.99
N LEU A 64 16.52 10.46 19.14
CA LEU A 64 16.62 9.16 19.80
C LEU A 64 15.81 9.22 21.09
N PHE A 65 14.55 8.80 21.03
CA PHE A 65 13.71 8.61 22.22
C PHE A 65 12.95 7.29 22.12
N SER A 66 12.45 6.79 23.25
CA SER A 66 11.77 5.49 23.34
C SER A 66 10.43 5.65 24.06
N GLY A 67 9.42 6.13 23.35
CA GLY A 67 8.08 6.33 23.89
C GLY A 67 7.01 5.50 23.17
N SER A 68 6.05 4.96 23.93
CA SER A 68 4.96 4.06 23.45
C SER A 68 3.63 4.79 23.26
N CYS A 69 3.69 6.09 22.92
CA CYS A 69 2.51 6.90 22.67
C CYS A 69 2.25 7.14 21.19
N SER A 70 1.21 7.91 20.91
CA SER A 70 0.99 8.48 19.59
C SER A 70 1.55 9.89 19.50
N TYR A 71 2.30 10.16 18.44
CA TYR A 71 3.02 11.42 18.24
C TYR A 71 2.60 12.07 16.94
N ILE A 72 2.41 13.39 16.96
CA ILE A 72 2.27 14.19 15.74
C ILE A 72 3.65 14.23 15.07
N LEU A 73 3.83 13.44 14.01
CA LEU A 73 5.11 13.34 13.31
C LEU A 73 5.31 14.54 12.40
N ALA A 74 4.29 14.89 11.63
CA ALA A 74 4.30 16.05 10.74
C ALA A 74 2.89 16.60 10.58
N GLN A 75 2.76 17.92 10.60
CA GLN A 75 1.53 18.62 10.24
C GLN A 75 1.87 19.92 9.48
N HIS A 76 0.91 20.38 8.68
CA HIS A 76 1.01 21.67 8.01
C HIS A 76 0.54 22.78 8.95
N SER A 77 1.46 23.63 9.39
CA SER A 77 1.20 24.65 10.42
C SER A 77 0.44 25.87 9.88
N ASP A 78 0.62 26.21 8.59
CA ASP A 78 0.04 27.41 7.97
C ASP A 78 -0.51 27.14 6.56
N PRO A 79 -1.65 26.42 6.46
CA PRO A 79 -2.22 26.05 5.17
C PRO A 79 -2.96 27.22 4.52
N VAL A 80 -2.34 27.83 3.50
CA VAL A 80 -3.04 28.78 2.59
C VAL A 80 -4.18 28.09 1.83
N ASP A 81 -3.97 26.85 1.41
CA ASP A 81 -5.00 25.97 0.83
C ASP A 81 -5.44 24.94 1.89
N PRO A 82 -6.65 25.08 2.47
CA PRO A 82 -7.15 24.15 3.48
C PRO A 82 -7.24 22.70 3.01
N SER A 83 -7.38 22.47 1.70
CA SER A 83 -7.43 21.11 1.15
C SER A 83 -6.07 20.40 1.18
N CYS A 84 -4.97 21.14 1.32
CA CYS A 84 -3.63 20.62 1.55
C CYS A 84 -3.16 20.80 3.00
N ASN A 85 -4.07 21.10 3.93
CA ASN A 85 -3.78 20.95 5.35
C ASN A 85 -3.67 19.45 5.66
N PHE A 86 -2.58 19.02 6.30
CA PHE A 86 -2.43 17.61 6.66
C PHE A 86 -1.89 17.45 8.07
N ILE A 87 -2.17 16.27 8.63
CA ILE A 87 -1.56 15.77 9.85
C ILE A 87 -1.24 14.28 9.67
N VAL A 88 -0.03 13.91 10.06
CA VAL A 88 0.46 12.53 10.11
C VAL A 88 0.81 12.19 11.55
N VAL A 89 0.12 11.20 12.11
CA VAL A 89 0.35 10.71 13.48
C VAL A 89 0.98 9.32 13.40
N GLY A 90 2.03 9.09 14.17
CA GLY A 90 2.63 7.77 14.35
C GLY A 90 2.23 7.21 15.71
N VAL A 91 1.62 6.02 15.71
CA VAL A 91 1.21 5.31 16.92
C VAL A 91 2.29 4.29 17.27
N ASN A 92 3.04 4.55 18.36
CA ASN A 92 3.99 3.59 18.88
C ASN A 92 3.31 2.67 19.89
N LYS A 93 3.73 1.41 19.94
CA LYS A 93 3.32 0.45 20.97
C LYS A 93 4.53 -0.25 21.56
N GLU A 94 4.39 -0.65 22.81
CA GLU A 94 5.33 -1.55 23.47
C GLU A 94 4.94 -3.00 23.15
N SER A 95 5.93 -3.81 22.80
CA SER A 95 5.78 -5.24 22.63
C SER A 95 5.78 -5.95 23.98
N GLN A 96 5.35 -7.22 23.99
CA GLN A 96 5.45 -8.07 25.18
C GLN A 96 6.88 -8.24 25.75
N TYR A 97 7.90 -7.87 24.97
CA TYR A 97 9.31 -7.96 25.35
C TYR A 97 9.93 -6.59 25.73
N GLY A 98 9.11 -5.55 25.84
CA GLY A 98 9.55 -4.20 26.22
C GLY A 98 10.12 -3.35 25.07
N SER A 99 10.28 -3.94 23.87
CA SER A 99 10.69 -3.17 22.69
C SER A 99 9.53 -2.29 22.20
N LYS A 100 9.83 -1.05 21.82
CA LYS A 100 8.83 -0.11 21.29
C LYS A 100 8.94 -0.07 19.77
N HIS A 101 7.82 -0.09 19.08
CA HIS A 101 7.79 -0.05 17.61
C HIS A 101 6.61 0.76 17.10
N LEU A 102 6.73 1.23 15.87
CA LEU A 102 5.68 1.94 15.14
C LEU A 102 4.63 0.93 14.66
N GLU A 103 3.40 1.04 15.15
CA GLU A 103 2.32 0.09 14.88
C GLU A 103 1.40 0.56 13.75
N GLN A 104 1.12 1.87 13.72
CA GLN A 104 0.12 2.45 12.83
C GLN A 104 0.45 3.91 12.50
N ILE A 105 0.10 4.32 11.28
CA ILE A 105 0.19 5.69 10.80
C ILE A 105 -1.20 6.21 10.46
N ASP A 106 -1.59 7.33 11.09
CA ASP A 106 -2.85 8.01 10.79
C ASP A 106 -2.58 9.20 9.89
N ILE A 107 -3.24 9.25 8.75
CA ILE A 107 -3.09 10.29 7.74
C ILE A 107 -4.44 10.98 7.57
N ARG A 108 -4.45 12.30 7.75
CA ARG A 108 -5.60 13.15 7.42
C ARG A 108 -5.13 14.29 6.53
N LEU A 109 -5.78 14.46 5.39
CA LEU A 109 -5.49 15.49 4.40
C LEU A 109 -6.78 16.23 4.04
N GLY A 110 -6.82 17.53 4.29
CA GLY A 110 -7.99 18.37 4.08
C GLY A 110 -9.22 17.82 4.81
N GLN A 111 -10.30 17.61 4.04
CA GLN A 111 -11.56 17.04 4.50
C GLN A 111 -11.72 15.54 4.13
N ASN A 112 -10.65 14.89 3.68
CA ASN A 112 -10.70 13.47 3.36
C ASN A 112 -10.98 12.62 4.60
N PRO A 113 -11.52 11.41 4.39
CA PRO A 113 -11.55 10.39 5.42
C PRO A 113 -10.15 10.11 6.00
N THR A 114 -10.10 9.73 7.27
CA THR A 114 -8.85 9.31 7.91
C THR A 114 -8.38 7.98 7.31
N VAL A 115 -7.14 7.96 6.83
CA VAL A 115 -6.48 6.77 6.30
C VAL A 115 -5.51 6.23 7.35
N LEU A 116 -5.62 4.96 7.70
CA LEU A 116 -4.70 4.28 8.61
C LEU A 116 -3.85 3.28 7.83
N LEU A 117 -2.53 3.40 7.93
CA LEU A 117 -1.57 2.39 7.45
C LEU A 117 -1.08 1.60 8.67
N GLY A 118 -1.46 0.34 8.76
CA GLY A 118 -1.18 -0.51 9.91
C GLY A 118 -0.19 -1.64 9.63
N LYS A 119 -0.03 -2.49 10.64
CA LYS A 119 0.79 -3.70 10.60
C LYS A 119 0.51 -4.57 9.37
N ASP A 120 1.55 -5.23 8.87
CA ASP A 120 1.50 -6.09 7.69
C ASP A 120 0.95 -5.37 6.45
N ARG A 121 1.11 -4.04 6.36
CA ARG A 121 0.57 -3.16 5.31
C ARG A 121 -0.95 -3.20 5.17
N GLN A 122 -1.67 -3.39 6.27
CA GLN A 122 -3.13 -3.25 6.25
C GLN A 122 -3.53 -1.79 6.09
N VAL A 123 -4.58 -1.53 5.31
CA VAL A 123 -5.12 -0.19 5.09
C VAL A 123 -6.56 -0.14 5.57
N THR A 124 -6.87 0.88 6.37
CA THR A 124 -8.26 1.20 6.68
C THR A 124 -8.56 2.65 6.30
N VAL A 125 -9.81 2.89 5.89
CA VAL A 125 -10.34 4.22 5.58
C VAL A 125 -11.63 4.37 6.37
N GLU A 126 -11.72 5.35 7.27
CA GLU A 126 -12.83 5.48 8.24
C GLU A 126 -13.13 4.16 8.98
N ASN A 127 -12.08 3.54 9.53
CA ASN A 127 -12.14 2.26 10.25
C ASN A 127 -12.63 1.05 9.42
N THR A 128 -12.78 1.20 8.11
CA THR A 128 -13.15 0.11 7.21
C THR A 128 -11.90 -0.40 6.51
N ALA A 129 -11.60 -1.70 6.65
CA ALA A 129 -10.49 -2.32 5.93
C ALA A 129 -10.73 -2.27 4.41
N LYS A 130 -9.70 -1.89 3.66
CA LYS A 130 -9.75 -1.76 2.20
C LYS A 130 -8.52 -2.43 1.59
N SER A 131 -8.73 -3.11 0.46
CA SER A 131 -7.65 -3.63 -0.37
C SER A 131 -7.12 -2.51 -1.27
N VAL A 132 -5.80 -2.44 -1.41
CA VAL A 132 -5.13 -1.49 -2.32
C VAL A 132 -4.98 -2.09 -3.72
N PRO A 133 -4.96 -1.28 -4.79
CA PRO A 133 -4.91 0.19 -4.81
C PRO A 133 -6.28 0.89 -4.66
N ILE A 134 -6.30 2.01 -3.95
CA ILE A 134 -7.51 2.82 -3.66
C ILE A 134 -7.29 4.23 -4.19
N LYS A 135 -8.34 4.85 -4.75
CA LYS A 135 -8.40 6.28 -5.04
C LYS A 135 -9.46 6.95 -4.17
N LEU A 136 -9.08 7.99 -3.45
CA LEU A 136 -9.98 8.83 -2.64
C LEU A 136 -10.64 9.90 -3.51
N ALA A 137 -11.68 10.54 -2.96
CA ALA A 137 -12.50 11.52 -3.68
C ALA A 137 -11.70 12.75 -4.15
N ASP A 138 -10.69 13.18 -3.39
CA ASP A 138 -9.79 14.28 -3.76
C ASP A 138 -8.72 13.88 -4.80
N GLY A 139 -8.72 12.62 -5.24
CA GLY A 139 -7.76 12.06 -6.17
C GLY A 139 -6.49 11.50 -5.52
N SER A 140 -6.33 11.56 -4.20
CA SER A 140 -5.25 10.88 -3.49
C SER A 140 -5.33 9.37 -3.69
N VAL A 141 -4.19 8.71 -3.81
CA VAL A 141 -4.10 7.28 -4.08
C VAL A 141 -3.34 6.54 -2.99
N ILE A 142 -3.73 5.29 -2.74
CA ILE A 142 -3.09 4.41 -1.76
C ILE A 142 -2.76 3.10 -2.47
N PHE A 143 -1.48 2.71 -2.50
CA PHE A 143 -1.04 1.55 -3.27
C PHE A 143 0.24 0.91 -2.70
N ASN A 144 0.55 -0.32 -3.13
CA ASN A 144 1.78 -1.01 -2.74
C ASN A 144 2.95 -0.55 -3.61
N VAL A 145 4.10 -0.30 -2.99
CA VAL A 145 5.34 0.07 -3.67
C VAL A 145 6.52 -0.58 -2.95
N GLY A 146 7.08 -1.62 -3.58
CA GLY A 146 8.14 -2.43 -2.98
C GLY A 146 7.67 -3.09 -1.70
N ARG A 147 8.37 -2.83 -0.59
CA ARG A 147 7.98 -3.33 0.74
C ARG A 147 6.95 -2.47 1.47
N TYR A 148 6.59 -1.31 0.92
CA TYR A 148 5.72 -0.32 1.56
C TYR A 148 4.30 -0.33 1.01
N VAL A 149 3.34 0.08 1.84
CA VAL A 149 2.11 0.70 1.36
C VAL A 149 2.28 2.22 1.41
N ARG A 150 1.88 2.92 0.36
CA ARG A 150 2.08 4.37 0.20
C ARG A 150 0.75 5.07 -0.02
N PHE A 151 0.50 6.10 0.78
CA PHE A 151 -0.45 7.17 0.48
C PHE A 151 0.26 8.27 -0.32
N GLU A 152 -0.36 8.75 -1.39
CA GLU A 152 0.16 9.83 -2.22
C GLU A 152 -0.94 10.79 -2.66
N SER A 153 -0.77 12.07 -2.34
CA SER A 153 -1.59 13.15 -2.88
C SER A 153 -0.82 13.88 -3.97
N GLN A 154 -1.25 13.77 -5.23
CA GLN A 154 -0.61 14.49 -6.33
C GLN A 154 -0.81 16.00 -6.20
N LYS A 155 -2.02 16.45 -5.81
CA LYS A 155 -2.34 17.87 -5.62
C LYS A 155 -1.46 18.52 -4.56
N CYS A 156 -1.27 17.83 -3.44
CA CYS A 156 -0.56 18.39 -2.30
C CYS A 156 0.91 17.98 -2.25
N GLY A 157 1.34 17.01 -3.05
CA GLY A 157 2.69 16.44 -3.06
C GLY A 157 3.04 15.58 -1.84
N LEU A 158 2.12 15.42 -0.88
CA LEU A 158 2.33 14.64 0.34
C LEU A 158 2.43 13.15 -0.02
N ARG A 159 3.51 12.50 0.42
CA ARG A 159 3.71 11.05 0.34
C ARG A 159 4.02 10.50 1.72
N VAL A 160 3.32 9.44 2.10
CA VAL A 160 3.54 8.72 3.35
C VAL A 160 3.62 7.24 3.03
N ALA A 161 4.74 6.60 3.34
CA ALA A 161 4.98 5.19 3.03
C ALA A 161 5.37 4.42 4.30
N PHE A 162 4.61 3.38 4.63
CA PHE A 162 4.84 2.53 5.81
C PHE A 162 5.00 1.07 5.40
N ASP A 163 5.99 0.38 5.95
CA ASP A 163 6.27 -1.02 5.60
C ASP A 163 5.42 -2.03 6.38
N GLY A 164 4.64 -1.56 7.36
CA GLY A 164 3.81 -2.41 8.21
C GLY A 164 4.60 -3.09 9.33
N VAL A 165 5.86 -2.71 9.56
CA VAL A 165 6.72 -3.34 10.57
C VAL A 165 7.37 -2.29 11.49
N SER A 166 8.15 -1.36 10.93
CA SER A 166 8.88 -0.36 11.71
C SER A 166 9.39 0.82 10.89
N SER A 167 9.33 0.75 9.55
CA SER A 167 9.88 1.78 8.68
C SER A 167 8.80 2.66 8.07
N LEU A 168 8.95 3.97 8.28
CA LEU A 168 8.10 5.03 7.74
C LEU A 168 8.95 6.05 7.00
N THR A 169 8.43 6.53 5.88
CA THR A 169 8.92 7.74 5.21
C THR A 169 7.77 8.72 5.02
N ILE A 170 8.00 9.97 5.40
CA ILE A 170 7.12 11.11 5.10
C ILE A 170 7.89 12.04 4.18
N SER A 171 7.32 12.41 3.03
CA SER A 171 7.92 13.43 2.16
C SER A 171 6.91 14.40 1.59
N ALA A 172 7.34 15.65 1.42
CA ALA A 172 6.55 16.69 0.78
C ALA A 172 7.46 17.69 0.03
N PRO A 173 6.95 18.36 -1.03
CA PRO A 173 7.66 19.40 -1.77
C PRO A 173 8.24 20.51 -0.90
N LYS A 174 9.57 20.69 -0.94
CA LYS A 174 10.25 21.75 -0.17
C LYS A 174 9.79 23.14 -0.62
N SER A 175 9.54 23.32 -1.92
CA SER A 175 8.99 24.54 -2.53
C SER A 175 7.68 25.03 -1.85
N LYS A 176 6.87 24.08 -1.35
CA LYS A 176 5.56 24.34 -0.78
C LYS A 176 5.56 24.36 0.75
N TYR A 177 6.39 23.54 1.37
CA TYR A 177 6.30 23.24 2.81
C TYR A 177 7.50 23.64 3.66
N SER A 178 8.61 24.10 3.08
CA SER A 178 9.78 24.54 3.85
C SER A 178 9.40 25.65 4.85
N GLY A 179 9.75 25.47 6.13
CA GLY A 179 9.40 26.38 7.22
C GLY A 179 7.91 26.40 7.62
N LYS A 180 7.07 25.60 6.96
CA LYS A 180 5.61 25.53 7.20
C LYS A 180 5.14 24.21 7.81
N LEU A 181 6.09 23.32 8.11
CA LEU A 181 5.81 22.06 8.80
C LEU A 181 6.08 22.21 10.30
N SER A 182 5.46 21.36 11.08
CA SER A 182 5.78 21.16 12.50
C SER A 182 5.48 19.72 12.92
N GLY A 183 5.99 19.31 14.09
CA GLY A 183 5.92 17.95 14.59
C GLY A 183 7.29 17.41 14.97
N ILE A 184 7.36 16.12 15.34
CA ILE A 184 8.62 15.43 15.62
C ILE A 184 9.60 15.53 14.44
N CYS A 185 9.12 15.54 13.20
CA CYS A 185 9.95 15.63 12.01
C CYS A 185 10.54 17.03 11.74
N GLY A 186 10.23 18.04 12.57
CA GLY A 186 10.76 19.40 12.40
C GLY A 186 10.00 20.23 11.35
N ASN A 187 10.63 21.31 10.90
CA ASN A 187 9.98 22.33 10.06
C ASN A 187 10.52 22.39 8.60
N CYS A 188 11.57 21.64 8.26
CA CYS A 188 12.17 21.61 6.92
C CYS A 188 12.72 22.97 6.47
N ASN A 189 13.33 23.75 7.36
CA ASN A 189 13.90 25.06 7.05
C ASN A 189 15.36 24.99 6.55
N GLY A 190 15.96 23.80 6.50
CA GLY A 190 17.36 23.57 6.13
C GLY A 190 18.36 23.71 7.29
N VAL A 191 17.88 23.91 8.51
CA VAL A 191 18.68 24.12 9.73
C VAL A 191 18.34 23.02 10.74
N LYS A 192 19.34 22.51 11.48
CA LYS A 192 19.13 21.45 12.49
C LYS A 192 18.62 22.01 13.83
N ASP A 193 17.63 22.91 13.79
CA ASP A 193 17.01 23.52 14.97
C ASP A 193 15.72 22.78 15.43
N ASP A 194 15.46 21.59 14.89
CA ASP A 194 14.24 20.78 15.06
C ASP A 194 13.76 20.44 16.49
N PHE A 195 14.53 20.74 17.54
CA PHE A 195 14.14 20.52 18.93
C PHE A 195 13.18 21.63 19.43
N VAL A 196 12.06 21.80 18.73
CA VAL A 196 11.02 22.79 19.02
C VAL A 196 9.77 22.10 19.55
N THR A 197 9.32 22.50 20.73
CA THR A 197 8.08 22.00 21.35
C THR A 197 6.83 22.38 20.54
N ARG A 198 5.70 21.73 20.82
CA ARG A 198 4.40 22.03 20.19
C ARG A 198 3.92 23.45 20.45
N ASP A 199 4.34 24.09 21.55
CA ASP A 199 4.09 25.50 21.87
C ASP A 199 5.16 26.46 21.30
N GLY A 200 6.08 25.97 20.47
CA GLY A 200 7.02 26.80 19.71
C GLY A 200 8.29 27.21 20.47
N LYS A 201 8.64 26.54 21.57
CA LYS A 201 9.85 26.84 22.36
C LYS A 201 11.01 25.93 21.97
N GLN A 202 12.20 26.52 21.85
CA GLN A 202 13.43 25.75 21.65
C GLN A 202 13.80 25.00 22.93
N ILE A 203 14.06 23.69 22.81
CA ILE A 203 14.63 22.89 23.89
C ILE A 203 16.15 23.03 23.84
N PRO A 204 16.81 23.49 24.91
CA PRO A 204 18.26 23.60 24.95
C PRO A 204 18.93 22.21 24.89
N PRO A 205 20.21 22.12 24.50
CA PRO A 205 20.93 20.85 24.50
C PRO A 205 20.98 20.21 25.90
N SER A 206 20.43 19.00 26.01
CA SER A 206 20.48 18.14 27.20
C SER A 206 20.41 16.67 26.77
N GLU A 207 20.71 15.73 27.66
CA GLU A 207 20.61 14.29 27.35
C GLU A 207 19.16 13.85 27.09
N ASP A 208 18.20 14.46 27.76
CA ASP A 208 16.76 14.15 27.71
C ASP A 208 15.99 14.99 26.66
N ARG A 209 16.64 15.88 25.92
CA ARG A 209 15.98 16.82 25.00
C ARG A 209 15.05 16.15 23.97
N ALA A 210 15.40 14.95 23.50
CA ALA A 210 14.58 14.19 22.55
C ALA A 210 13.31 13.64 23.21
N GLU A 211 13.39 13.27 24.49
CA GLU A 211 12.24 12.83 25.28
C GLU A 211 11.33 14.01 25.62
N LEU A 212 11.89 15.16 26.01
CA LEU A 212 11.16 16.41 26.24
C LEU A 212 10.40 16.84 24.98
N LEU A 213 11.06 16.76 23.81
CA LEU A 213 10.42 17.00 22.52
C LEU A 213 9.26 16.04 22.29
N ALA A 214 9.49 14.72 22.47
CA ALA A 214 8.47 13.70 22.28
C ALA A 214 7.24 13.92 23.17
N LYS A 215 7.44 14.27 24.45
CA LYS A 215 6.37 14.60 25.40
C LYS A 215 5.52 15.79 24.95
N SER A 216 6.13 16.79 24.31
CA SER A 216 5.42 17.96 23.81
C SER A 216 4.54 17.66 22.58
N TRP A 217 4.91 16.67 21.78
CA TRP A 217 4.25 16.31 20.52
C TRP A 217 3.31 15.09 20.61
N VAL A 218 2.90 14.71 21.83
CA VAL A 218 1.87 13.68 22.03
C VAL A 218 0.57 14.10 21.35
N SER A 219 -0.05 13.16 20.64
CA SER A 219 -1.32 13.36 19.94
C SER A 219 -2.50 13.09 20.87
N ASP A 220 -3.52 13.95 20.78
CA ASP A 220 -4.74 13.86 21.59
C ASP A 220 -5.65 12.67 21.19
N ARG A 221 -5.40 12.04 20.02
CA ARG A 221 -6.25 10.96 19.48
C ARG A 221 -6.04 9.59 20.10
N HIS A 222 -4.85 9.36 20.64
CA HIS A 222 -4.44 8.08 21.23
C HIS A 222 -3.54 8.42 22.41
N THR A 223 -4.17 8.66 23.55
CA THR A 223 -3.54 9.20 24.75
C THR A 223 -2.47 8.27 25.33
N CYS A 224 -1.32 8.83 25.71
CA CYS A 224 -0.42 8.18 26.66
C CYS A 224 -1.21 7.96 27.96
N SER A 225 -1.17 6.77 28.52
CA SER A 225 -1.93 6.43 29.72
C SER A 225 -1.13 6.67 31.01
N SER A 226 0.20 6.85 30.97
CA SER A 226 0.99 7.19 32.18
C SER A 226 2.43 7.63 31.91
N GLU A 227 3.14 8.13 32.94
CA GLU A 227 4.61 8.31 32.92
C GLU A 227 5.39 7.03 32.55
N LYS A 228 4.77 5.84 32.71
CA LYS A 228 5.36 4.56 32.28
C LYS A 228 5.52 4.44 30.77
N ASP A 229 4.79 5.21 29.98
CA ASP A 229 4.94 5.18 28.51
C ASP A 229 6.29 5.75 28.06
N PHE A 230 6.97 6.50 28.94
CA PHE A 230 8.31 7.01 28.76
C PHE A 230 9.35 6.28 29.62
N THR A 231 9.00 5.20 30.35
CA THR A 231 10.00 4.51 31.17
C THR A 231 11.11 3.92 30.32
N HIS A 232 12.31 4.05 30.87
CA HIS A 232 13.55 3.65 30.25
C HIS A 232 13.52 2.16 29.92
N VAL A 233 13.68 1.82 28.64
CA VAL A 233 13.87 0.43 28.20
C VAL A 233 15.17 -0.09 28.83
N ALA A 234 15.19 -1.37 29.20
CA ALA A 234 16.40 -2.03 29.69
C ALA A 234 17.54 -1.85 28.68
N ASN A 235 18.69 -1.34 29.14
CA ASN A 235 19.88 -1.18 28.31
C ASN A 235 20.85 -2.33 28.62
N PHE A 236 20.78 -3.39 27.82
CA PHE A 236 21.59 -4.60 27.98
C PHE A 236 23.09 -4.37 27.77
N CYS A 237 23.48 -3.26 27.14
CA CYS A 237 24.87 -2.86 26.99
C CYS A 237 25.42 -2.06 28.17
N LYS A 238 24.57 -1.62 29.10
CA LYS A 238 25.01 -0.86 30.28
C LYS A 238 25.76 -1.76 31.26
N ASP A 239 25.23 -2.96 31.47
CA ASP A 239 25.75 -3.90 32.47
C ASP A 239 26.74 -4.92 31.86
N ASP A 240 26.78 -5.06 30.53
CA ASP A 240 27.71 -5.93 29.81
C ASP A 240 28.54 -5.13 28.79
N LEU A 241 29.65 -4.57 29.25
CA LEU A 241 30.59 -3.79 28.42
C LEU A 241 31.29 -4.66 27.36
N SER A 242 31.43 -5.97 27.60
CA SER A 242 32.01 -6.90 26.62
C SER A 242 31.04 -7.07 25.45
N TYR A 243 29.75 -7.27 25.75
CA TYR A 243 28.70 -7.30 24.74
C TYR A 243 28.62 -5.99 23.96
N ARG A 244 28.65 -4.84 24.65
CA ARG A 244 28.68 -3.52 24.02
C ARG A 244 29.86 -3.37 23.05
N SER A 245 31.06 -3.68 23.49
CA SER A 245 32.28 -3.59 22.66
C SER A 245 32.19 -4.50 21.44
N LYS A 246 31.62 -5.70 21.59
CA LYS A 246 31.37 -6.62 20.49
C LYS A 246 30.37 -6.02 19.48
N VAL A 247 29.26 -5.46 19.95
CA VAL A 247 28.25 -4.82 19.08
C VAL A 247 28.84 -3.64 18.32
N GLU A 248 29.61 -2.78 19.00
CA GLU A 248 30.20 -1.57 18.43
C GLU A 248 31.26 -1.88 17.35
N ALA A 249 32.15 -2.85 17.59
CA ALA A 249 33.32 -3.09 16.73
C ALA A 249 33.13 -4.18 15.67
N ASN A 250 32.30 -5.19 15.91
CA ASN A 250 32.20 -6.34 15.02
C ASN A 250 31.35 -6.02 13.78
N VAL A 251 31.87 -6.35 12.59
CA VAL A 251 31.20 -6.18 11.29
C VAL A 251 29.97 -7.05 11.10
N GLU A 252 29.82 -8.13 11.88
CA GLU A 252 28.58 -8.92 11.94
C GLU A 252 27.47 -8.23 12.77
N TYR A 253 27.79 -7.10 13.43
CA TYR A 253 26.90 -6.29 14.25
C TYR A 253 26.86 -4.85 13.71
N CYS A 254 27.31 -3.84 14.47
CA CYS A 254 27.24 -2.45 14.05
C CYS A 254 28.56 -1.93 13.45
N GLY A 255 29.68 -2.65 13.61
CA GLY A 255 30.97 -2.24 13.05
C GLY A 255 30.97 -2.06 11.53
N LEU A 256 30.03 -2.69 10.81
CA LEU A 256 29.87 -2.51 9.36
C LEU A 256 29.56 -1.07 8.95
N PHE A 257 28.86 -0.30 9.80
CA PHE A 257 28.53 1.10 9.51
C PHE A 257 29.78 1.99 9.49
N LEU A 258 30.89 1.53 10.06
CA LEU A 258 32.16 2.22 10.06
C LEU A 258 33.10 1.72 8.96
N ASN A 259 32.72 0.67 8.23
CA ASN A 259 33.54 0.05 7.21
C ASN A 259 33.35 0.74 5.85
N THR A 260 33.92 1.93 5.70
CA THR A 260 33.80 2.75 4.49
C THR A 260 34.68 2.25 3.33
N THR A 261 35.63 1.35 3.59
CA THR A 261 36.57 0.86 2.59
C THR A 261 36.16 -0.48 1.97
N HIS A 262 35.40 -1.31 2.69
CA HIS A 262 35.08 -2.68 2.30
C HIS A 262 33.59 -3.02 2.52
N GLY A 263 33.15 -4.12 1.93
CA GLY A 263 31.78 -4.59 2.06
C GLY A 263 30.79 -3.97 1.06
N PRO A 264 29.52 -4.40 1.11
CA PRO A 264 28.53 -4.09 0.08
C PRO A 264 28.01 -2.64 0.13
N PHE A 265 28.19 -1.93 1.24
CA PHE A 265 27.70 -0.55 1.43
C PHE A 265 28.78 0.53 1.28
N LYS A 266 30.04 0.14 1.02
CA LYS A 266 31.20 1.05 1.02
C LYS A 266 31.04 2.29 0.13
N SER A 267 30.39 2.15 -1.03
CA SER A 267 30.24 3.23 -2.01
C SER A 267 29.35 4.37 -1.50
N CYS A 268 28.51 4.08 -0.51
CA CYS A 268 27.46 4.96 -0.03
C CYS A 268 27.73 5.54 1.37
N LEU A 269 28.46 4.80 2.23
CA LEU A 269 28.67 5.18 3.63
C LEU A 269 29.31 6.57 3.79
N ASP A 270 30.19 6.98 2.89
CA ASP A 270 30.83 8.31 2.92
C ASP A 270 29.85 9.46 2.59
N GLN A 271 28.71 9.17 1.98
CA GLN A 271 27.66 10.14 1.66
C GLN A 271 26.53 10.18 2.69
N LEU A 272 26.64 9.38 3.75
CA LEU A 272 25.71 9.29 4.87
C LEU A 272 26.42 9.67 6.16
N ASP A 273 25.64 10.01 7.20
CA ASP A 273 26.18 10.16 8.55
C ASP A 273 26.41 8.78 9.18
N SER A 274 27.50 8.12 8.76
CA SER A 274 27.86 6.77 9.18
C SER A 274 28.04 6.64 10.70
N SER A 275 28.53 7.69 11.36
CA SER A 275 28.65 7.73 12.83
C SER A 275 27.27 7.68 13.50
N LEU A 276 26.32 8.43 12.96
CA LEU A 276 24.97 8.47 13.49
C LEU A 276 24.19 7.17 13.24
N LEU A 277 24.37 6.55 12.08
CA LEU A 277 23.80 5.23 11.77
C LEU A 277 24.42 4.13 12.64
N HIS A 278 25.72 4.18 12.89
CA HIS A 278 26.41 3.28 13.83
C HIS A 278 25.81 3.39 15.24
N LYS A 279 25.69 4.60 15.79
CA LYS A 279 25.06 4.83 17.11
C LYS A 279 23.65 4.30 17.18
N THR A 280 22.88 4.47 16.11
CA THR A 280 21.51 3.97 16.00
C THR A 280 21.48 2.44 16.02
N CYS A 281 22.33 1.79 15.25
CA CYS A 281 22.48 0.34 15.27
C CYS A 281 22.83 -0.16 16.69
N VAL A 282 23.82 0.45 17.35
CA VAL A 282 24.23 0.04 18.71
C VAL A 282 23.04 0.15 19.65
N ARG A 283 22.29 1.26 19.59
CA ARG A 283 21.07 1.45 20.37
C ARG A 283 20.05 0.32 20.18
N GLU A 284 19.79 -0.10 18.94
CA GLU A 284 18.86 -1.20 18.63
C GLU A 284 19.25 -2.51 19.32
N PHE A 285 20.53 -2.89 19.24
CA PHE A 285 21.04 -4.10 19.90
C PHE A 285 21.00 -3.99 21.42
N CYS A 286 21.30 -2.80 21.97
CA CYS A 286 21.33 -2.59 23.41
C CYS A 286 19.94 -2.52 24.05
N MET A 287 18.87 -2.34 23.26
CA MET A 287 17.48 -2.32 23.74
C MET A 287 16.82 -3.70 23.77
N VAL A 288 17.51 -4.75 23.30
CA VAL A 288 16.98 -6.11 23.25
C VAL A 288 17.90 -7.09 23.97
N PRO A 289 17.37 -8.16 24.60
CA PRO A 289 18.21 -9.19 25.17
C PRO A 289 19.13 -9.80 24.10
N ALA A 290 20.37 -10.13 24.49
CA ALA A 290 21.39 -10.74 23.63
C ALA A 290 21.06 -12.19 23.22
N THR A 291 19.89 -12.40 22.61
CA THR A 291 19.47 -13.66 22.00
C THR A 291 19.74 -13.61 20.50
N SER A 292 20.20 -14.71 19.92
CA SER A 292 20.59 -14.76 18.50
C SER A 292 19.47 -14.30 17.57
N LYS A 293 18.23 -14.73 17.77
CA LYS A 293 17.10 -14.37 16.90
C LYS A 293 16.66 -12.89 16.98
N VAL A 294 16.70 -12.28 18.17
CA VAL A 294 16.26 -10.87 18.32
C VAL A 294 17.36 -9.92 17.83
N SER A 295 18.62 -10.26 18.11
CA SER A 295 19.79 -9.52 17.60
C SER A 295 19.93 -9.61 16.08
N ASP A 296 19.62 -10.75 15.46
CA ASP A 296 19.52 -10.87 14.00
C ASP A 296 18.46 -9.93 13.41
N LYS A 297 17.29 -9.83 14.05
CA LYS A 297 16.21 -8.92 13.59
C LYS A 297 16.67 -7.46 13.64
N ALA A 298 17.29 -7.02 14.74
CA ALA A 298 17.81 -5.66 14.91
C ALA A 298 18.86 -5.31 13.82
N ARG A 299 19.79 -6.23 13.53
CA ARG A 299 20.74 -6.11 12.43
C ARG A 299 20.02 -5.90 11.10
N CYS A 300 19.10 -6.80 10.78
CA CYS A 300 18.45 -6.78 9.48
C CYS A 300 17.59 -5.55 9.25
N GLU A 301 16.91 -5.02 10.27
CA GLU A 301 16.18 -3.75 10.12
C GLU A 301 17.13 -2.56 9.91
N SER A 302 18.25 -2.50 10.63
CA SER A 302 19.26 -1.46 10.44
C SER A 302 19.87 -1.49 9.04
N LEU A 303 20.21 -2.69 8.54
CA LEU A 303 20.78 -2.89 7.21
C LEU A 303 19.79 -2.61 6.07
N LYS A 304 18.51 -2.94 6.23
CA LYS A 304 17.47 -2.58 5.26
C LYS A 304 17.34 -1.06 5.13
N SER A 305 17.36 -0.35 6.26
CA SER A 305 17.32 1.12 6.28
C SER A 305 18.55 1.73 5.58
N LEU A 306 19.74 1.14 5.81
CA LEU A 306 20.97 1.54 5.12
C LEU A 306 20.89 1.32 3.61
N GLU A 307 20.45 0.13 3.17
CA GLU A 307 20.24 -0.19 1.74
C GLU A 307 19.35 0.85 1.06
N GLU A 308 18.24 1.23 1.69
CA GLU A 308 17.32 2.22 1.15
C GLU A 308 17.94 3.62 1.06
N MET A 309 18.62 4.07 2.11
CA MET A 309 19.32 5.36 2.07
C MET A 309 20.38 5.40 0.96
N CYS A 310 21.04 4.27 0.69
CA CYS A 310 22.01 4.15 -0.39
C CYS A 310 21.39 4.16 -1.78
N ILE A 311 20.33 3.38 -1.99
CA ILE A 311 19.58 3.36 -3.26
C ILE A 311 19.03 4.77 -3.56
N GLU A 312 18.56 5.48 -2.54
CA GLU A 312 18.09 6.86 -2.69
C GLU A 312 19.19 7.86 -3.05
N LYS A 313 20.43 7.59 -2.62
CA LYS A 313 21.64 8.30 -3.05
C LYS A 313 22.18 7.80 -4.40
N LYS A 314 21.38 6.99 -5.12
CA LYS A 314 21.69 6.40 -6.44
C LYS A 314 22.88 5.43 -6.42
N HIS A 315 23.19 4.83 -5.28
CA HIS A 315 24.15 3.74 -5.20
C HIS A 315 23.45 2.41 -5.43
N GLU A 316 24.02 1.60 -6.31
CA GLU A 316 23.60 0.21 -6.47
C GLU A 316 24.20 -0.63 -5.35
N ILE A 317 23.33 -1.25 -4.54
CA ILE A 317 23.72 -2.17 -3.49
C ILE A 317 23.43 -3.60 -3.95
N ASP A 318 24.45 -4.45 -3.93
CA ASP A 318 24.29 -5.85 -4.32
C ASP A 318 23.54 -6.64 -3.23
N SER A 319 22.42 -7.25 -3.62
CA SER A 319 21.61 -8.14 -2.78
C SER A 319 22.36 -9.26 -2.04
N ILE A 320 23.59 -9.62 -2.46
CA ILE A 320 24.47 -10.59 -1.78
C ILE A 320 24.68 -10.28 -0.29
N TRP A 321 24.58 -9.00 0.12
CA TRP A 321 24.69 -8.63 1.54
C TRP A 321 23.66 -9.37 2.42
N ARG A 322 22.50 -9.71 1.86
CA ARG A 322 21.42 -10.37 2.58
C ARG A 322 21.80 -11.79 2.98
N ASP A 323 22.57 -12.49 2.15
CA ASP A 323 23.09 -13.80 2.50
C ASP A 323 24.29 -13.68 3.44
N ALA A 324 25.21 -12.75 3.16
CA ALA A 324 26.40 -12.51 3.96
C ALA A 324 26.08 -12.18 5.43
N TYR A 325 25.05 -11.37 5.68
CA TYR A 325 24.63 -10.95 7.01
C TYR A 325 23.37 -11.68 7.52
N LYS A 326 23.00 -12.81 6.90
CA LYS A 326 21.88 -13.67 7.33
C LYS A 326 20.55 -12.90 7.48
N CYS A 327 20.27 -12.02 6.52
CA CYS A 327 19.06 -11.22 6.40
C CYS A 327 18.24 -11.59 5.14
N PRO A 328 17.86 -12.87 4.97
CA PRO A 328 17.13 -13.32 3.79
C PRO A 328 15.78 -12.62 3.67
N ILE A 329 15.34 -12.39 2.43
CA ILE A 329 14.00 -11.87 2.17
C ILE A 329 13.03 -13.04 2.26
N SER A 330 12.10 -12.96 3.21
CA SER A 330 10.97 -13.88 3.28
C SER A 330 9.78 -13.29 2.55
N CYS A 331 9.34 -13.93 1.47
CA CYS A 331 8.08 -13.62 0.81
C CYS A 331 6.98 -14.56 1.31
N GLY A 332 5.74 -14.07 1.32
CA GLY A 332 4.58 -14.87 1.72
C GLY A 332 4.34 -16.08 0.81
N SER A 333 3.39 -16.94 1.20
CA SER A 333 2.95 -18.06 0.38
C SER A 333 2.51 -17.58 -1.02
N ASN A 334 2.89 -18.33 -2.05
CA ASN A 334 2.64 -18.02 -3.46
C ASN A 334 3.22 -16.69 -3.95
N MET A 335 4.23 -16.16 -3.25
CA MET A 335 5.03 -15.03 -3.71
C MET A 335 6.45 -15.47 -4.11
N VAL A 336 7.13 -14.59 -4.84
CA VAL A 336 8.54 -14.69 -5.20
C VAL A 336 9.19 -13.31 -5.07
N HIS A 337 10.41 -13.27 -4.54
CA HIS A 337 11.18 -12.03 -4.49
C HIS A 337 11.71 -11.68 -5.89
N THR A 338 11.56 -10.44 -6.32
CA THR A 338 12.08 -9.95 -7.60
C THR A 338 12.71 -8.57 -7.43
N LYS A 339 13.67 -8.22 -8.30
CA LYS A 339 14.27 -6.87 -8.34
C LYS A 339 13.28 -5.80 -8.84
N LYS A 340 12.18 -6.23 -9.47
CA LYS A 340 11.21 -5.38 -10.15
C LYS A 340 9.81 -5.90 -9.82
N VAL A 341 9.19 -5.28 -8.82
CA VAL A 341 7.79 -5.46 -8.48
C VAL A 341 7.03 -4.26 -9.02
N PRO A 342 6.05 -4.46 -9.91
CA PRO A 342 5.22 -3.37 -10.38
C PRO A 342 4.41 -2.81 -9.21
N SER A 343 4.30 -1.50 -9.10
CA SER A 343 3.47 -0.84 -8.08
C SER A 343 1.96 -1.06 -8.30
N CYS A 344 1.58 -1.61 -9.46
CA CYS A 344 0.22 -2.00 -9.83
C CYS A 344 0.14 -3.51 -10.15
N PRO A 345 0.26 -4.41 -9.16
CA PRO A 345 0.04 -5.83 -9.40
C PRO A 345 -1.43 -6.12 -9.69
N GLU A 346 -1.71 -7.23 -10.38
CA GLU A 346 -3.07 -7.75 -10.53
C GLU A 346 -3.62 -8.17 -9.15
N THR A 347 -4.72 -7.55 -8.76
CA THR A 347 -5.45 -7.83 -7.53
C THR A 347 -6.73 -8.61 -7.83
N CYS A 348 -7.33 -9.24 -6.81
CA CYS A 348 -8.67 -9.82 -6.94
C CYS A 348 -9.69 -8.81 -7.51
N GLU A 349 -9.61 -7.54 -7.11
CA GLU A 349 -10.51 -6.50 -7.62
C GLU A 349 -10.29 -6.22 -9.11
N SER A 350 -9.03 -6.05 -9.54
CA SER A 350 -8.71 -5.82 -10.96
C SER A 350 -9.00 -7.04 -11.83
N HIS A 351 -8.77 -8.24 -11.30
CA HIS A 351 -9.03 -9.50 -11.97
C HIS A 351 -10.52 -9.68 -12.25
N LEU A 352 -11.36 -9.49 -11.21
CA LEU A 352 -12.80 -9.64 -11.30
C LEU A 352 -13.46 -8.50 -12.12
N PHE A 353 -13.06 -7.26 -11.88
CA PHE A 353 -13.81 -6.09 -12.35
C PHE A 353 -13.12 -5.31 -13.47
N GLY A 354 -11.90 -5.69 -13.87
CA GLY A 354 -11.16 -5.01 -14.94
C GLY A 354 -10.84 -3.54 -14.62
N ALA A 355 -10.84 -3.16 -13.34
CA ALA A 355 -10.61 -1.79 -12.93
C ALA A 355 -9.16 -1.37 -13.23
N SER A 356 -8.98 -0.24 -13.91
CA SER A 356 -7.66 0.40 -14.03
C SER A 356 -7.19 0.81 -12.65
N ALA A 357 -6.13 0.16 -12.17
CA ALA A 357 -5.58 0.38 -10.85
C ALA A 357 -5.06 1.83 -10.69
N PRO A 358 -5.52 2.58 -9.67
CA PRO A 358 -5.06 3.95 -9.43
C PRO A 358 -3.68 3.96 -8.75
N CYS A 359 -2.65 3.60 -9.50
CA CYS A 359 -1.25 3.58 -9.07
C CYS A 359 -0.33 3.84 -10.28
N HIS A 360 0.96 4.00 -10.01
CA HIS A 360 1.94 4.24 -11.08
C HIS A 360 2.36 2.92 -11.72
N THR A 361 2.13 2.79 -13.03
CA THR A 361 2.52 1.59 -13.79
C THR A 361 4.03 1.49 -14.03
N ASP A 362 4.72 2.63 -14.03
CA ASP A 362 6.13 2.72 -14.42
C ASP A 362 7.10 2.56 -13.22
N LEU A 363 6.56 2.52 -11.99
CA LEU A 363 7.35 2.32 -10.78
C LEU A 363 7.56 0.83 -10.52
N GLU A 364 8.77 0.35 -10.82
CA GLU A 364 9.25 -0.98 -10.45
C GLU A 364 10.34 -0.87 -9.39
N VAL A 365 10.15 -1.53 -8.26
CA VAL A 365 11.14 -1.57 -7.17
C VAL A 365 11.32 -2.99 -6.62
N PRO A 366 12.46 -3.32 -5.99
CA PRO A 366 12.66 -4.64 -5.40
C PRO A 366 11.59 -4.98 -4.35
N GLY A 367 11.16 -6.24 -4.31
CA GLY A 367 10.14 -6.70 -3.35
C GLY A 367 9.56 -8.08 -3.67
N CYS A 368 8.46 -8.42 -3.01
CA CYS A 368 7.72 -9.66 -3.24
C CYS A 368 6.58 -9.46 -4.24
N LYS A 369 6.54 -10.29 -5.29
CA LYS A 369 5.46 -10.34 -6.29
C LYS A 369 4.72 -11.67 -6.19
N CYS A 370 3.40 -11.69 -6.47
CA CYS A 370 2.68 -12.94 -6.67
C CYS A 370 3.32 -13.78 -7.79
N ARG A 371 3.37 -15.09 -7.58
CA ARG A 371 3.76 -16.04 -8.63
C ARG A 371 2.74 -15.98 -9.77
N SER A 372 3.18 -16.32 -10.99
CA SER A 372 2.30 -16.41 -12.15
C SER A 372 1.09 -17.30 -11.85
N GLY A 373 -0.11 -16.84 -12.21
CA GLY A 373 -1.38 -17.51 -11.93
C GLY A 373 -2.01 -17.19 -10.57
N PHE A 374 -1.40 -16.34 -9.75
CA PHE A 374 -1.96 -15.85 -8.49
C PHE A 374 -2.20 -14.35 -8.54
N VAL A 375 -3.26 -13.90 -7.87
CA VAL A 375 -3.64 -12.49 -7.76
C VAL A 375 -3.55 -12.03 -6.30
N LEU A 376 -3.29 -10.74 -6.09
CA LEU A 376 -3.13 -10.16 -4.76
C LEU A 376 -4.50 -9.90 -4.11
N ASP A 377 -4.70 -10.43 -2.90
CA ASP A 377 -5.81 -10.12 -2.00
C ASP A 377 -5.25 -9.59 -0.67
N GLY A 378 -5.38 -8.28 -0.46
CA GLY A 378 -4.68 -7.58 0.62
C GLY A 378 -3.16 -7.76 0.52
N ASN A 379 -2.60 -8.62 1.40
CA ASN A 379 -1.17 -8.95 1.43
C ASN A 379 -0.87 -10.43 1.15
N LYS A 380 -1.84 -11.17 0.60
CA LYS A 380 -1.71 -12.60 0.28
C LYS A 380 -1.92 -12.83 -1.21
N CYS A 381 -1.17 -13.76 -1.79
CA CYS A 381 -1.39 -14.20 -3.16
C CYS A 381 -2.30 -15.43 -3.14
N VAL A 382 -3.49 -15.28 -3.72
CA VAL A 382 -4.53 -16.30 -3.77
C VAL A 382 -4.77 -16.73 -5.21
N ALA A 383 -5.26 -17.95 -5.39
CA ALA A 383 -5.75 -18.38 -6.69
C ALA A 383 -6.97 -17.52 -7.06
N PRO A 384 -7.15 -17.14 -8.33
CA PRO A 384 -8.26 -16.29 -8.75
C PRO A 384 -9.63 -16.83 -8.31
N GLU A 385 -9.83 -18.16 -8.31
CA GLU A 385 -11.11 -18.76 -7.87
C GLU A 385 -11.39 -18.55 -6.37
N LYS A 386 -10.37 -18.23 -5.58
CA LYS A 386 -10.49 -17.96 -4.13
C LYS A 386 -10.74 -16.48 -3.83
N CYS A 387 -10.77 -15.61 -4.83
CA CYS A 387 -11.14 -14.21 -4.64
C CYS A 387 -12.57 -14.14 -4.08
N ARG A 388 -12.70 -13.63 -2.86
CA ARG A 388 -14.01 -13.44 -2.22
C ARG A 388 -14.54 -12.08 -2.66
N CYS A 389 -15.74 -12.04 -3.24
CA CYS A 389 -16.48 -10.80 -3.31
C CYS A 389 -16.77 -10.30 -1.88
N LEU A 390 -16.51 -9.01 -1.65
CA LEU A 390 -16.81 -8.32 -0.41
C LEU A 390 -18.27 -8.62 -0.02
N ASP A 391 -18.51 -8.99 1.24
CA ASP A 391 -19.81 -9.49 1.74
C ASP A 391 -20.98 -8.51 1.60
N ARG A 392 -20.69 -7.28 1.19
CA ARG A 392 -21.67 -6.33 0.69
C ARG A 392 -21.18 -5.82 -0.66
N CYS A 393 -22.00 -6.02 -1.69
CA CYS A 393 -22.14 -4.98 -2.70
C CYS A 393 -22.49 -3.70 -1.92
N GLU A 394 -21.50 -2.87 -1.59
CA GLU A 394 -21.67 -1.48 -1.13
C GLU A 394 -22.12 -0.59 -2.32
N ASP A 395 -22.72 -1.21 -3.34
CA ASP A 395 -23.27 -0.63 -4.57
C ASP A 395 -24.65 -0.02 -4.38
N GLN A 396 -24.99 0.39 -3.15
CA GLN A 396 -26.07 1.37 -2.98
C GLN A 396 -25.67 2.75 -3.52
N VAL A 397 -24.37 2.98 -3.77
CA VAL A 397 -23.84 4.28 -4.23
C VAL A 397 -23.44 4.28 -5.72
N ASN A 398 -23.36 3.13 -6.41
CA ASN A 398 -22.90 3.07 -7.81
C ASN A 398 -23.77 2.17 -8.71
N ALA A 399 -25.01 2.59 -8.95
CA ALA A 399 -25.89 1.97 -9.95
C ALA A 399 -25.25 1.89 -11.36
N GLU A 400 -24.28 2.76 -11.68
CA GLU A 400 -23.53 2.73 -12.95
C GLU A 400 -22.55 1.57 -13.08
N LYS A 401 -21.93 1.10 -11.99
CA LYS A 401 -21.00 -0.04 -12.04
C LYS A 401 -21.75 -1.35 -12.31
N CYS A 402 -22.88 -1.57 -11.63
CA CYS A 402 -23.75 -2.72 -11.93
C CYS A 402 -24.22 -2.67 -13.40
N LYS A 403 -24.57 -1.49 -13.94
CA LYS A 403 -24.95 -1.35 -15.36
C LYS A 403 -23.82 -1.71 -16.32
N LYS A 404 -22.58 -1.31 -16.02
CA LYS A 404 -21.42 -1.59 -16.89
C LYS A 404 -21.07 -3.09 -16.95
N TRP A 405 -21.27 -3.82 -15.86
CA TRP A 405 -21.05 -5.27 -15.88
C TRP A 405 -22.03 -6.02 -16.77
N VAL A 406 -23.27 -5.53 -16.84
CA VAL A 406 -24.30 -6.08 -17.74
C VAL A 406 -23.90 -5.85 -19.18
N THR A 407 -23.44 -4.64 -19.53
CA THR A 407 -23.02 -4.34 -20.90
C THR A 407 -21.78 -5.11 -21.33
N ASP A 408 -20.88 -5.42 -20.39
CA ASP A 408 -19.60 -6.08 -20.68
C ASP A 408 -19.67 -7.62 -20.61
N GLY A 409 -20.85 -8.21 -20.37
CA GLY A 409 -21.05 -9.68 -20.37
C GLY A 409 -20.42 -10.44 -19.20
N ARG A 410 -19.81 -9.73 -18.24
CA ARG A 410 -19.09 -10.36 -17.11
C ARG A 410 -19.99 -11.12 -16.15
N CYS A 411 -21.28 -10.76 -16.08
CA CYS A 411 -22.27 -11.46 -15.26
C CYS A 411 -22.54 -12.90 -15.73
N THR A 412 -22.44 -13.16 -17.04
CA THR A 412 -22.62 -14.49 -17.62
C THR A 412 -21.35 -15.32 -17.60
N GLU A 413 -20.20 -14.67 -17.61
CA GLU A 413 -18.88 -15.34 -17.63
C GLU A 413 -18.46 -15.85 -16.24
N PHE A 414 -18.89 -15.17 -15.16
CA PHE A 414 -18.50 -15.52 -13.79
C PHE A 414 -19.70 -15.63 -12.81
N PRO A 415 -20.68 -16.51 -13.08
CA PRO A 415 -21.91 -16.59 -12.28
C PRO A 415 -21.67 -17.05 -10.83
N GLU A 416 -20.65 -17.87 -10.58
CA GLU A 416 -20.33 -18.38 -9.23
C GLU A 416 -19.65 -17.33 -8.33
N MET A 417 -19.10 -16.28 -8.93
CA MET A 417 -18.42 -15.22 -8.20
C MET A 417 -19.42 -14.19 -7.64
N MET A 418 -20.62 -14.10 -8.20
CA MET A 418 -21.71 -13.33 -7.60
C MET A 418 -22.28 -14.09 -6.39
N LYS A 419 -21.85 -13.72 -5.17
CA LYS A 419 -22.59 -14.13 -3.97
C LYS A 419 -24.06 -13.75 -4.14
N ASN A 420 -24.98 -14.60 -3.68
CA ASN A 420 -26.42 -14.36 -3.73
C ASN A 420 -26.79 -12.93 -3.32
N SER A 421 -26.14 -12.39 -2.29
CA SER A 421 -26.34 -11.01 -1.82
C SER A 421 -26.05 -9.93 -2.87
N CYS A 422 -24.99 -10.06 -3.68
CA CYS A 422 -24.68 -9.09 -4.75
C CYS A 422 -25.69 -9.16 -5.90
N ALA A 423 -26.12 -10.37 -6.28
CA ALA A 423 -27.16 -10.54 -7.29
C ALA A 423 -28.48 -9.88 -6.86
N PHE A 424 -28.83 -9.93 -5.57
CA PHE A 424 -29.95 -9.18 -5.01
C PHE A 424 -29.70 -7.66 -5.01
N SER A 425 -28.53 -7.19 -4.59
CA SER A 425 -28.20 -5.76 -4.51
C SER A 425 -28.17 -5.06 -5.86
N CYS A 426 -27.69 -5.72 -6.91
CA CYS A 426 -27.74 -5.18 -8.28
C CYS A 426 -29.07 -5.48 -9.01
N GLY A 427 -30.08 -6.07 -8.33
CA GLY A 427 -31.43 -6.27 -8.87
C GLY A 427 -31.63 -7.46 -9.81
N PHE A 428 -30.72 -8.44 -9.81
CA PHE A 428 -30.74 -9.61 -10.69
C PHE A 428 -31.53 -10.82 -10.16
N CYS A 429 -31.73 -10.91 -8.84
CA CYS A 429 -32.55 -11.95 -8.22
C CYS A 429 -33.79 -11.32 -7.58
N ASN A 430 -35.00 -11.80 -7.93
CA ASN A 430 -36.23 -11.35 -7.29
C ASN A 430 -36.66 -12.33 -6.19
N LYS A 431 -37.07 -11.83 -5.02
CA LYS A 431 -37.77 -12.66 -4.03
C LYS A 431 -39.18 -12.95 -4.54
N THR A 432 -39.45 -14.15 -5.03
CA THR A 432 -40.84 -14.57 -5.26
C THR A 432 -41.54 -14.79 -3.91
N ARG A 433 -42.54 -13.95 -3.62
CA ARG A 433 -43.49 -14.14 -2.52
C ARG A 433 -44.29 -15.44 -2.76
N ARG A 434 -44.53 -16.18 -1.66
CA ARG A 434 -45.35 -17.42 -1.57
C ARG A 434 -46.54 -17.41 -2.54
N SER A 435 -46.66 -18.44 -3.38
CA SER A 435 -47.81 -18.60 -4.27
C SER A 435 -49.09 -18.87 -3.47
N LYS A 436 -50.17 -18.15 -3.82
CA LYS A 436 -51.54 -18.58 -3.52
C LYS A 436 -51.94 -19.61 -4.57
N SER A 437 -52.53 -20.70 -4.12
CA SER A 437 -53.00 -21.83 -4.93
C SER A 437 -53.92 -21.36 -6.07
N PHE A 438 -53.65 -21.77 -7.30
CA PHE A 438 -54.62 -21.74 -8.41
C PHE A 438 -55.06 -23.18 -8.73
N PHE A 439 -56.36 -23.39 -8.91
CA PHE A 439 -56.93 -24.62 -9.45
C PHE A 439 -56.83 -24.54 -10.98
N GLU A 440 -56.25 -25.54 -11.65
CA GLU A 440 -56.40 -25.71 -13.10
C GLU A 440 -57.72 -26.44 -13.41
N ILE A 441 -58.52 -25.87 -14.31
CA ILE A 441 -59.64 -26.54 -14.99
C ILE A 441 -59.13 -26.88 -16.39
N VAL A 442 -58.99 -28.17 -16.70
CA VAL A 442 -58.61 -28.64 -18.04
C VAL A 442 -59.88 -28.75 -18.90
N PHE A 443 -59.91 -28.03 -20.02
CA PHE A 443 -60.92 -28.20 -21.07
C PHE A 443 -60.39 -29.20 -22.10
N LEU A 444 -61.08 -30.32 -22.31
CA LEU A 444 -60.81 -31.23 -23.43
C LEU A 444 -61.75 -30.89 -24.59
N LEU A 445 -61.19 -30.35 -25.66
CA LEU A 445 -61.86 -30.16 -26.95
C LEU A 445 -61.57 -31.39 -27.83
N GLN A 446 -62.61 -32.16 -28.17
CA GLN A 446 -62.49 -33.17 -29.23
C GLN A 446 -63.00 -32.59 -30.55
N ILE A 447 -62.14 -32.55 -31.56
CA ILE A 447 -62.48 -32.16 -32.93
C ILE A 447 -62.56 -33.45 -33.76
N LYS A 448 -63.74 -33.76 -34.32
CA LYS A 448 -63.92 -34.83 -35.30
C LYS A 448 -63.98 -34.22 -36.69
N ILE A 449 -63.04 -34.59 -37.56
CA ILE A 449 -63.03 -34.18 -38.98
C ILE A 449 -63.48 -35.39 -39.81
N ASN A 450 -64.61 -35.26 -40.53
CA ASN A 450 -65.04 -36.24 -41.53
C ASN A 450 -64.59 -35.75 -42.91
N ALA A 451 -63.78 -36.55 -43.61
CA ALA A 451 -63.07 -36.15 -44.83
C ALA A 451 -63.86 -36.30 -46.14
N TRP A 452 -65.20 -36.20 -46.11
CA TRP A 452 -66.03 -36.22 -47.32
C TRP A 452 -67.23 -35.28 -47.16
N THR A 453 -66.95 -33.97 -47.21
CA THR A 453 -67.80 -32.79 -47.50
C THR A 453 -67.25 -31.59 -46.70
N GLU A 454 -66.99 -30.46 -47.34
CA GLU A 454 -66.29 -29.29 -46.76
C GLU A 454 -67.09 -28.51 -45.68
N GLN A 455 -67.41 -29.10 -44.52
CA GLN A 455 -67.81 -28.34 -43.30
C GLN A 455 -67.39 -29.04 -42.00
N VAL A 456 -66.91 -28.27 -41.01
CA VAL A 456 -66.46 -28.73 -39.66
C VAL A 456 -67.37 -28.15 -38.57
N TRP A 457 -67.81 -28.99 -37.61
CA TRP A 457 -68.52 -28.59 -36.38
C TRP A 457 -67.71 -28.97 -35.14
N ILE A 458 -67.68 -28.10 -34.12
CA ILE A 458 -66.95 -28.29 -32.86
C ILE A 458 -67.96 -28.28 -31.69
N ASN A 459 -67.95 -29.31 -30.83
CA ASN A 459 -68.63 -29.31 -29.54
C ASN A 459 -67.62 -29.60 -28.42
N ALA A 460 -67.74 -28.89 -27.29
CA ALA A 460 -66.85 -29.02 -26.12
C ALA A 460 -67.62 -29.42 -24.85
N SER A 461 -67.04 -30.29 -24.03
CA SER A 461 -67.58 -30.69 -22.71
C SER A 461 -66.45 -30.84 -21.66
N ILE A 462 -66.73 -30.53 -20.39
CA ILE A 462 -65.73 -30.32 -19.31
C ILE A 462 -65.74 -31.48 -18.30
N SER A 463 -64.56 -31.96 -17.87
CA SER A 463 -64.40 -32.81 -16.68
C SER A 463 -63.06 -32.55 -15.97
N ALA A 464 -63.04 -32.42 -14.64
CA ALA A 464 -61.86 -32.07 -13.84
C ALA A 464 -61.44 -33.17 -12.86
N THR A 465 -60.13 -33.42 -12.70
CA THR A 465 -59.53 -34.29 -11.67
C THR A 465 -58.28 -33.64 -11.03
N ARG A 466 -58.05 -33.89 -9.74
CA ARG A 466 -57.09 -33.20 -8.86
C ARG A 466 -55.88 -34.08 -8.54
N ALA A 467 -54.65 -33.63 -8.78
CA ALA A 467 -53.42 -34.28 -8.32
C ALA A 467 -52.57 -33.32 -7.44
N SER A 468 -51.96 -33.84 -6.38
CA SER A 468 -51.21 -33.08 -5.36
C SER A 468 -49.71 -33.32 -5.48
N ALA A 469 -48.89 -32.27 -5.58
CA ALA A 469 -47.42 -32.35 -5.57
C ALA A 469 -46.78 -31.45 -4.51
N LYS A 470 -45.76 -31.98 -3.82
CA LYS A 470 -45.00 -31.39 -2.68
C LYS A 470 -44.21 -30.13 -3.07
N ARG A 471 -44.06 -29.19 -2.11
CA ARG A 471 -43.31 -27.93 -2.21
C ARG A 471 -41.79 -28.13 -2.27
N ASN A 472 -41.14 -27.53 -3.27
CA ASN A 472 -39.73 -27.11 -3.24
C ASN A 472 -39.65 -25.64 -3.65
N SER A 473 -38.89 -24.82 -2.92
CA SER A 473 -38.60 -23.43 -3.29
C SER A 473 -37.52 -23.40 -4.37
N THR A 474 -37.86 -23.04 -5.59
CA THR A 474 -36.91 -22.81 -6.69
C THR A 474 -36.62 -21.32 -6.85
N THR A 475 -35.35 -20.94 -6.70
CA THR A 475 -34.81 -19.62 -7.07
C THR A 475 -34.72 -19.55 -8.59
N THR A 476 -35.26 -18.50 -9.20
CA THR A 476 -35.20 -18.28 -10.65
C THR A 476 -34.40 -17.02 -10.94
N CYS A 477 -33.22 -17.18 -11.53
CA CYS A 477 -32.47 -16.08 -12.14
C CYS A 477 -33.03 -15.87 -13.55
N VAL A 478 -33.47 -14.66 -13.89
CA VAL A 478 -34.03 -14.35 -15.21
C VAL A 478 -32.92 -13.79 -16.09
N ALA A 479 -32.57 -14.49 -17.17
CA ALA A 479 -31.86 -13.89 -18.28
C ALA A 479 -32.83 -12.95 -19.00
N LEU A 480 -32.59 -11.63 -18.95
CA LEU A 480 -33.30 -10.70 -19.83
C LEU A 480 -32.75 -10.88 -21.25
N PRO A 481 -33.57 -11.28 -22.24
CA PRO A 481 -33.14 -11.21 -23.62
C PRO A 481 -32.99 -9.74 -24.02
N ALA A 482 -31.89 -9.42 -24.70
CA ALA A 482 -31.73 -8.15 -25.39
C ALA A 482 -32.94 -7.95 -26.33
N THR A 483 -33.71 -6.90 -26.08
CA THR A 483 -34.79 -6.48 -26.97
C THR A 483 -34.20 -6.13 -28.33
N LEU A 484 -34.49 -6.98 -29.32
CA LEU A 484 -34.38 -6.66 -30.73
C LEU A 484 -35.41 -5.58 -31.05
N THR A 485 -34.98 -4.32 -31.05
CA THR A 485 -35.69 -3.25 -31.74
C THR A 485 -35.53 -3.49 -33.24
N ARG A 486 -36.46 -4.22 -33.85
CA ARG A 486 -36.52 -4.35 -35.31
C ARG A 486 -37.51 -3.30 -35.83
N VAL A 487 -36.97 -2.15 -36.23
CA VAL A 487 -37.61 -1.24 -37.18
C VAL A 487 -37.45 -1.86 -38.57
N VAL A 488 -38.54 -2.30 -39.21
CA VAL A 488 -38.74 -2.20 -40.67
C VAL A 488 -40.24 -2.21 -40.97
N SER A 489 -40.68 -1.12 -41.62
CA SER A 489 -41.93 -0.79 -42.33
C SER A 489 -43.26 -1.39 -41.88
#